data_AF-A0A4Q2YJZ4-F1
#
_entry.id   AF-A0A4Q2YJZ4-F1
#
_cell.length_a   1.000
_cell.length_b   1.000
_cell.length_c   1.000
_cell.angle_alpha   90.00
_cell.angle_beta   90.00
_cell.angle_gamma   90.00
#
_symmetry.space_group_name_H-M   'P 1'
#
loop_
_entity.id
_entity.type
_entity.pdbx_description
1 polymer ?
#
loop_
_entity_poly.entity_id
_entity_poly.type
_entity_poly.pdbx_seq_one_letter_code
_entity_poly.pdbx_strand_id
1 'polypeptide(L)'
;MKATSSYRTGDFKWKLAFWITSTAILGLLAFGTAVQVDFVEPEMPLSQAIGSLDWGRVATGLRQTESQAVLGVSLATLIIFTVSRSWKLRAGALAAGFLMPVYMEGIVMLGVAAISPLMTTMMLAGRVDGEFYGEDMPKLAAAGLWMLLCLVYGIREILLVLKQRRHREAGTMKLIVTPRP
;
A
#
# COMPACT_ATOMS: atom_id res chain seq x y z
N MET A 1 -1.20 29.01 25.09
CA MET A 1 -1.78 28.16 24.02
C MET A 1 -0.80 28.05 22.84
N LYS A 2 0.04 27.01 22.76
CA LYS A 2 0.98 26.78 21.63
C LYS A 2 1.31 25.27 21.45
N ALA A 3 0.30 24.40 21.53
CA ALA A 3 0.47 22.94 21.36
C ALA A 3 -0.16 22.36 20.08
N THR A 4 -0.65 23.21 19.16
CA THR A 4 -1.32 22.78 17.92
C THR A 4 -0.39 22.63 16.72
N SER A 5 0.85 23.14 16.80
CA SER A 5 1.80 23.11 15.68
C SER A 5 2.36 21.71 15.38
N SER A 6 2.76 20.96 16.42
CA SER A 6 3.45 19.67 16.24
C SER A 6 2.54 18.57 15.65
N TYR A 7 1.22 18.63 15.89
CA TYR A 7 0.29 17.63 15.37
C TYR A 7 0.05 17.79 13.85
N ARG A 8 0.10 19.02 13.35
CA ARG A 8 -0.20 19.34 11.95
C ARG A 8 0.93 18.94 10.99
N THR A 9 2.18 19.08 11.41
CA THR A 9 3.37 18.66 10.64
C THR A 9 3.57 17.15 10.63
N GLY A 10 3.24 16.46 11.72
CA GLY A 10 3.30 15.00 11.78
C GLY A 10 2.38 14.35 10.76
N ASP A 11 1.12 14.79 10.68
CA ASP A 11 0.15 14.24 9.72
C ASP A 11 0.51 14.51 8.26
N PHE A 12 1.15 15.64 7.96
CA PHE A 12 1.60 15.94 6.61
C PHE A 12 2.70 14.98 6.13
N LYS A 13 3.71 14.70 6.97
CA LYS A 13 4.80 13.76 6.63
C LYS A 13 4.27 12.36 6.34
N TRP A 14 3.33 11.87 7.14
CA TRP A 14 2.70 10.56 6.92
C TRP A 14 1.84 10.53 5.66
N LYS A 15 1.06 11.57 5.39
CA LYS A 15 0.29 11.65 4.14
C LYS A 15 1.18 11.69 2.91
N LEU A 16 2.30 12.41 2.98
CA LEU A 16 3.28 12.47 1.90
C LEU A 16 3.97 11.11 1.71
N ALA A 17 4.39 10.46 2.81
CA ALA A 17 4.97 9.12 2.75
C ALA A 17 3.99 8.13 2.12
N PHE A 18 2.71 8.14 2.52
CA PHE A 18 1.67 7.30 1.93
C PHE A 18 1.59 7.51 0.42
N TRP A 19 1.51 8.77 -0.02
CA TRP A 19 1.46 9.11 -1.43
C TRP A 19 2.67 8.58 -2.19
N ILE A 20 3.88 8.85 -1.72
CA ILE A 20 5.12 8.41 -2.37
C ILE A 20 5.14 6.88 -2.47
N THR A 21 4.81 6.17 -1.39
CA THR A 21 4.81 4.70 -1.39
C THR A 21 3.71 4.13 -2.28
N SER A 22 2.51 4.68 -2.25
CA SER A 22 1.41 4.28 -3.14
C SER A 22 1.77 4.49 -4.61
N THR A 23 2.37 5.62 -4.96
CA THR A 23 2.83 5.91 -6.32
C THR A 23 3.94 4.93 -6.76
N ALA A 24 4.89 4.61 -5.87
CA ALA A 24 5.93 3.64 -6.17
C ALA A 24 5.35 2.22 -6.40
N ILE A 25 4.38 1.80 -5.59
CA ILE A 25 3.68 0.52 -5.76
C ILE A 25 2.90 0.48 -7.07
N LEU A 26 2.19 1.55 -7.41
CA LEU A 26 1.49 1.67 -8.70
C LEU A 26 2.47 1.61 -9.88
N GLY A 27 3.64 2.24 -9.76
CA GLY A 27 4.71 2.14 -10.76
C GLY A 27 5.23 0.72 -10.92
N LEU A 28 5.44 0.00 -9.81
CA LEU A 28 5.85 -1.40 -9.82
C LEU A 28 4.77 -2.31 -10.44
N LEU A 29 3.50 -2.04 -10.13
CA LEU A 29 2.37 -2.76 -10.71
C LEU A 29 2.30 -2.55 -12.23
N ALA A 30 2.43 -1.29 -12.68
CA ALA A 30 2.46 -0.97 -14.11
C ALA A 30 3.68 -1.59 -14.82
N PHE A 31 4.85 -1.59 -14.18
CA PHE A 31 6.04 -2.28 -14.67
C PHE A 31 5.77 -3.78 -14.81
N GLY A 32 5.23 -4.43 -13.78
CA GLY A 32 4.91 -5.85 -13.82
C GLY A 32 3.90 -6.23 -14.91
N THR A 33 3.00 -5.32 -15.28
CA THR A 33 2.07 -5.55 -16.39
C THR A 33 2.67 -5.27 -17.78
N ALA A 34 3.66 -4.38 -17.86
CA ALA A 34 4.31 -4.00 -19.10
C ALA A 34 5.47 -4.93 -19.48
N VAL A 35 6.13 -5.56 -18.50
CA VAL A 35 7.32 -6.36 -18.73
C VAL A 35 6.99 -7.62 -19.52
N GLN A 36 7.78 -7.91 -20.56
CA GLN A 36 7.67 -9.15 -21.34
C GLN A 36 9.05 -9.77 -21.46
N VAL A 37 9.25 -10.92 -20.85
CA VAL A 37 10.56 -11.57 -20.84
C VAL A 37 10.39 -12.99 -21.34
N ASP A 38 11.30 -13.44 -22.20
CA ASP A 38 11.36 -14.85 -22.58
C ASP A 38 11.89 -15.68 -21.41
N PHE A 39 11.16 -16.75 -21.07
CA PHE A 39 11.38 -17.63 -19.90
C PHE A 39 12.72 -18.37 -19.85
N VAL A 40 13.61 -18.17 -20.83
CA VAL A 40 14.80 -19.02 -21.06
C VAL A 40 16.03 -18.54 -20.29
N GLU A 41 16.07 -17.29 -19.82
CA GLU A 41 17.26 -16.73 -19.17
C GLU A 41 17.27 -16.92 -17.64
N PRO A 42 18.33 -17.53 -17.07
CA PRO A 42 18.38 -17.89 -15.64
C PRO A 42 18.59 -16.70 -14.72
N GLU A 43 19.20 -15.60 -15.16
CA GLU A 43 19.28 -14.35 -14.37
C GLU A 43 19.14 -13.18 -15.32
N MET A 44 18.07 -12.39 -15.18
CA MET A 44 17.85 -11.21 -16.02
C MET A 44 18.07 -9.92 -15.22
N PRO A 45 19.08 -9.09 -15.55
CA PRO A 45 19.24 -7.79 -14.91
C PRO A 45 18.05 -6.89 -15.22
N LEU A 46 17.68 -6.05 -14.24
CA LEU A 46 16.54 -5.12 -14.36
C LEU A 46 16.64 -4.22 -15.62
N SER A 47 17.85 -3.86 -16.05
CA SER A 47 18.06 -3.07 -17.26
C SER A 47 17.60 -3.78 -18.54
N GLN A 48 17.73 -5.10 -18.63
CA GLN A 48 17.23 -5.89 -19.76
C GLN A 48 15.71 -6.02 -19.70
N ALA A 49 15.15 -6.27 -18.52
CA ALA A 49 13.69 -6.30 -18.31
C ALA A 49 13.03 -4.95 -18.64
N ILE A 50 13.70 -3.82 -18.36
CA ILE A 50 13.22 -2.49 -18.77
C ILE A 50 13.22 -2.35 -20.30
N GLY A 51 14.19 -2.95 -20.98
CA GLY A 51 14.27 -2.94 -22.44
C GLY A 51 13.14 -3.68 -23.15
N SER A 52 12.43 -4.56 -22.43
CA SER A 52 11.33 -5.37 -22.97
C SER A 52 9.94 -4.88 -22.57
N LEU A 53 9.84 -3.67 -22.01
CA LEU A 53 8.56 -3.08 -21.62
C LEU A 53 7.69 -2.73 -22.83
N ASP A 54 6.49 -3.32 -22.87
CA ASP A 54 5.44 -2.96 -23.81
C ASP A 54 4.33 -2.18 -23.09
N TRP A 55 4.46 -0.86 -23.11
CA TRP A 55 3.46 0.06 -22.54
C TRP A 55 2.12 0.05 -23.27
N GLY A 56 2.07 -0.51 -24.50
CA GLY A 56 0.82 -0.71 -25.24
C GLY A 56 -0.15 -1.57 -24.44
N ARG A 57 0.33 -2.62 -23.76
CA ARG A 57 -0.52 -3.49 -22.92
C ARG A 57 -1.14 -2.77 -21.73
N VAL A 58 -0.42 -1.82 -21.13
CA VAL A 58 -0.97 -1.00 -20.03
C VAL A 58 -2.07 -0.08 -20.55
N ALA A 59 -1.93 0.44 -21.78
CA ALA A 59 -2.89 1.37 -22.39
C ALA A 59 -4.11 0.68 -23.03
N THR A 60 -3.95 -0.50 -23.63
CA THR A 60 -4.98 -1.14 -24.47
C THR A 60 -5.42 -2.52 -23.99
N GLY A 61 -4.81 -3.08 -22.93
CA GLY A 61 -4.92 -4.52 -22.67
C GLY A 61 -4.65 -4.97 -21.24
N LEU A 62 -5.03 -4.18 -20.23
CA LEU A 62 -5.14 -4.73 -18.87
C LEU A 62 -6.22 -5.82 -18.91
N ARG A 63 -5.88 -7.03 -18.46
CA ARG A 63 -6.93 -8.04 -18.20
C ARG A 63 -7.92 -7.45 -17.18
N GLN A 64 -9.17 -7.90 -17.22
CA GLN A 64 -10.22 -7.37 -16.34
C GLN A 64 -9.83 -7.42 -14.84
N THR A 65 -9.03 -8.42 -14.46
CA THR A 65 -8.46 -8.56 -13.12
C THR A 65 -7.39 -7.49 -12.83
N GLU A 66 -6.52 -7.18 -13.77
CA GLU A 66 -5.43 -6.21 -13.60
C GLU A 66 -5.97 -4.78 -13.49
N SER A 67 -6.97 -4.45 -14.30
CA SER A 67 -7.67 -3.15 -14.23
C SER A 67 -8.43 -2.97 -12.91
N GLN A 68 -9.08 -4.03 -12.40
CA GLN A 68 -9.75 -3.99 -11.11
C GLN A 68 -8.77 -3.77 -9.94
N ALA A 69 -7.60 -4.41 -9.96
CA ALA A 69 -6.57 -4.21 -8.94
C ALA A 69 -6.04 -2.77 -8.92
N VAL A 70 -5.68 -2.22 -10.10
CA VAL A 70 -5.21 -0.83 -10.24
C VAL A 70 -6.27 0.17 -9.80
N LEU A 71 -7.53 -0.03 -10.20
CA LEU A 71 -8.64 0.83 -9.82
C LEU A 71 -8.95 0.74 -8.33
N GLY A 72 -8.92 -0.45 -7.74
CA GLY A 72 -9.12 -0.67 -6.31
C GLY A 72 -8.08 0.04 -5.45
N VAL A 73 -6.80 -0.11 -5.82
CA VAL A 73 -5.66 0.58 -5.19
C VAL A 73 -5.80 2.10 -5.31
N SER A 74 -6.13 2.60 -6.50
CA SER A 74 -6.29 4.03 -6.77
C SER A 74 -7.48 4.63 -6.01
N LEU A 75 -8.62 3.93 -5.99
CA LEU A 75 -9.82 4.35 -5.30
C LEU A 75 -9.64 4.34 -3.78
N ALA A 76 -9.00 3.30 -3.23
CA ALA A 76 -8.67 3.23 -1.81
C ALA A 76 -7.71 4.37 -1.41
N THR A 77 -6.67 4.65 -2.21
CA THR A 77 -5.75 5.79 -2.02
C THR A 77 -6.52 7.11 -1.97
N LEU A 78 -7.41 7.33 -2.95
CA LEU A 78 -8.24 8.53 -3.04
C LEU A 78 -9.18 8.66 -1.84
N ILE A 79 -9.86 7.59 -1.42
CA ILE A 79 -10.77 7.61 -0.26
C ILE A 79 -10.02 7.92 1.03
N ILE A 80 -8.86 7.28 1.25
CA ILE A 80 -8.02 7.52 2.43
C ILE A 80 -7.58 8.99 2.50
N PHE A 81 -7.26 9.59 1.35
CA PHE A 81 -6.78 10.96 1.28
C PHE A 81 -7.90 12.01 1.36
N THR A 82 -9.01 11.80 0.65
CA THR A 82 -10.14 12.75 0.54
C THR A 82 -11.04 12.70 1.77
N VAL A 83 -11.36 11.51 2.28
CA VAL A 83 -12.28 11.32 3.41
C VAL A 83 -11.51 11.43 4.74
N SER A 84 -10.86 12.58 4.93
CA SER A 84 -9.99 12.84 6.09
C SER A 84 -10.72 13.02 7.42
N ARG A 85 -12.07 13.05 7.44
CA ARG A 85 -12.86 13.41 8.64
C ARG A 85 -13.39 12.23 9.46
N SER A 86 -13.59 11.04 8.88
CA SER A 86 -14.19 9.90 9.60
C SER A 86 -13.21 8.75 9.75
N TRP A 87 -12.85 8.41 10.99
CA TRP A 87 -11.97 7.27 11.28
C TRP A 87 -12.55 5.94 10.80
N LYS A 88 -13.89 5.79 10.85
CA LYS A 88 -14.60 4.57 10.41
C LYS A 88 -14.43 4.34 8.90
N LEU A 89 -14.57 5.40 8.11
CA LEU A 89 -14.44 5.32 6.65
C LEU A 89 -12.99 5.03 6.24
N ARG A 90 -12.01 5.64 6.91
CA ARG A 90 -10.59 5.34 6.67
C ARG A 90 -10.23 3.91 7.02
N ALA A 91 -10.69 3.41 8.17
CA ALA A 91 -10.47 2.02 8.56
C ALA A 91 -11.14 1.04 7.58
N GLY A 92 -12.37 1.33 7.13
CA GLY A 92 -13.07 0.54 6.11
C GLY A 92 -12.33 0.54 4.77
N ALA A 93 -11.83 1.69 4.31
CA ALA A 93 -11.06 1.78 3.07
C ALA A 93 -9.72 1.04 3.14
N LEU A 94 -9.03 1.09 4.29
CA LEU A 94 -7.80 0.32 4.51
C LEU A 94 -8.06 -1.19 4.56
N ALA A 95 -9.14 -1.62 5.21
CA ALA A 95 -9.54 -3.03 5.25
C ALA A 95 -9.94 -3.53 3.85
N ALA A 96 -10.74 -2.76 3.11
CA ALA A 96 -11.10 -3.09 1.73
C ALA A 96 -9.86 -3.14 0.83
N GLY A 97 -8.95 -2.16 0.95
CA GLY A 97 -7.69 -2.13 0.20
C GLY A 97 -6.78 -3.32 0.51
N PHE A 98 -6.74 -3.78 1.76
CA PHE A 98 -6.01 -4.98 2.16
C PHE A 98 -6.65 -6.27 1.64
N LEU A 99 -7.97 -6.37 1.71
CA LEU A 99 -8.71 -7.58 1.32
C LEU A 99 -8.86 -7.71 -0.19
N MET A 100 -8.72 -6.62 -0.96
CA MET A 100 -8.92 -6.65 -2.39
C MET A 100 -7.96 -7.59 -3.12
N PRO A 101 -6.62 -7.56 -2.90
CA PRO A 101 -5.73 -8.55 -3.48
C PRO A 101 -6.06 -10.00 -3.07
N VAL A 102 -6.49 -10.23 -1.83
CA VAL A 102 -6.90 -11.56 -1.35
C VAL A 102 -8.17 -12.06 -2.05
N TYR A 103 -9.10 -11.15 -2.35
CA TYR A 103 -10.31 -11.48 -3.11
C TYR A 103 -9.99 -11.84 -4.57
N MET A 104 -8.97 -11.21 -5.16
CA MET A 104 -8.63 -11.36 -6.57
C MET A 104 -7.73 -12.57 -6.85
N GLU A 105 -6.69 -12.75 -6.05
CA GLU A 105 -5.63 -13.76 -6.26
C GLU A 105 -5.65 -14.86 -5.18
N GLY A 106 -6.61 -14.81 -4.25
CA GLY A 106 -6.84 -15.82 -3.22
C GLY A 106 -5.99 -15.66 -1.95
N ILE A 107 -6.14 -16.62 -1.04
CA ILE A 107 -5.50 -16.58 0.30
C ILE A 107 -3.97 -16.63 0.25
N VAL A 108 -3.40 -17.13 -0.86
CA VAL A 108 -1.96 -17.15 -1.12
C VAL A 108 -1.35 -15.75 -1.01
N MET A 109 -2.12 -14.71 -1.31
CA MET A 109 -1.68 -13.32 -1.16
C MET A 109 -1.27 -12.94 0.25
N LEU A 110 -1.76 -13.61 1.29
CA LEU A 110 -1.29 -13.38 2.67
C LEU A 110 0.19 -13.79 2.82
N GLY A 111 0.58 -14.91 2.19
CA GLY A 111 1.97 -15.35 2.13
C GLY A 111 2.82 -14.42 1.27
N VAL A 112 2.32 -14.06 0.08
CA VAL A 112 2.98 -13.12 -0.84
C VAL A 112 3.21 -11.77 -0.15
N ALA A 113 2.24 -11.25 0.60
CA ALA A 113 2.40 -10.00 1.33
C ALA A 113 3.61 -10.05 2.29
N ALA A 114 3.83 -11.15 3.00
CA ALA A 114 4.96 -11.30 3.90
C ALA A 114 6.32 -11.33 3.19
N ILE A 115 6.40 -11.95 2.02
CA ILE A 115 7.66 -12.08 1.24
C ILE A 115 7.86 -10.97 0.20
N SER A 116 6.83 -10.15 -0.06
CA SER A 116 6.84 -9.10 -1.09
C SER A 116 7.99 -8.08 -0.97
N PRO A 117 8.46 -7.68 0.23
CA PRO A 117 9.64 -6.82 0.33
C PRO A 117 10.88 -7.51 -0.20
N LEU A 118 11.06 -8.80 0.13
CA LEU A 118 12.19 -9.60 -0.32
C LEU A 118 12.18 -9.75 -1.84
N MET A 119 11.04 -10.17 -2.40
CA MET A 119 10.84 -10.30 -3.86
C MET A 119 11.20 -9.00 -4.58
N THR A 120 10.69 -7.86 -4.09
CA THR A 120 10.95 -6.55 -4.67
C THR A 120 12.43 -6.18 -4.58
N THR A 121 13.10 -6.44 -3.45
CA THR A 121 14.54 -6.16 -3.30
C THR A 121 15.41 -7.03 -4.21
N MET A 122 15.09 -8.32 -4.37
CA MET A 122 15.80 -9.22 -5.27
C MET A 122 15.63 -8.78 -6.73
N MET A 123 14.42 -8.39 -7.12
CA MET A 123 14.12 -7.88 -8.46
C MET A 123 14.88 -6.58 -8.74
N LEU A 124 14.88 -5.62 -7.81
CA LEU A 124 15.62 -4.37 -7.95
C LEU A 124 17.15 -4.59 -7.96
N ALA A 125 17.62 -5.64 -7.31
CA ALA A 125 19.02 -6.05 -7.35
C ALA A 125 19.40 -6.82 -8.63
N GLY A 126 18.44 -7.09 -9.52
CA GLY A 126 18.65 -7.88 -10.73
C GLY A 126 19.01 -9.34 -10.45
N ARG A 127 18.54 -9.89 -9.33
CA ARG A 127 18.80 -11.26 -8.86
C ARG A 127 17.58 -12.16 -9.04
N VAL A 128 16.79 -11.93 -10.09
CA VAL A 128 15.59 -12.71 -10.37
C VAL A 128 15.66 -13.26 -11.79
N ASP A 129 15.11 -14.45 -11.93
CA ASP A 129 15.16 -15.23 -13.16
C ASP A 129 14.11 -14.70 -14.15
N GLY A 130 14.24 -15.02 -15.44
CA GLY A 130 13.24 -14.65 -16.46
C GLY A 130 11.84 -15.18 -16.12
N GLU A 131 11.75 -16.35 -15.47
CA GLU A 131 10.51 -16.96 -14.98
C GLU A 131 9.77 -16.05 -13.99
N PHE A 132 10.48 -15.33 -13.12
CA PHE A 132 9.86 -14.36 -12.21
C PHE A 132 9.05 -13.30 -12.97
N TYR A 133 9.61 -12.78 -14.07
CA TYR A 133 8.92 -11.80 -14.90
C TYR A 133 7.78 -12.42 -15.71
N GLY A 134 7.98 -13.64 -16.22
CA GLY A 134 6.98 -14.35 -17.01
C GLY A 134 5.76 -14.85 -16.23
N GLU A 135 5.91 -15.12 -14.92
CA GLU A 135 4.82 -15.56 -14.03
C GLU A 135 4.05 -14.41 -13.36
N ASP A 136 4.19 -13.17 -13.84
CA ASP A 136 3.60 -11.97 -13.23
C ASP A 136 4.02 -11.74 -11.75
N MET A 137 5.15 -12.29 -11.29
CA MET A 137 5.60 -12.12 -9.90
C MET A 137 5.85 -10.66 -9.48
N PRO A 138 6.32 -9.75 -10.36
CA PRO A 138 6.40 -8.32 -10.02
C PRO A 138 5.03 -7.72 -9.66
N LYS A 139 3.96 -8.16 -10.35
CA LYS A 139 2.57 -7.72 -10.10
C LYS A 139 2.10 -8.22 -8.72
N LEU A 140 2.36 -9.48 -8.41
CA LEU A 140 2.04 -10.08 -7.11
C LEU A 140 2.84 -9.44 -5.97
N ALA A 141 4.12 -9.14 -6.19
CA ALA A 141 4.96 -8.42 -5.23
C ALA A 141 4.41 -7.00 -4.97
N ALA A 142 3.99 -6.27 -6.00
CA ALA A 142 3.35 -4.95 -5.86
C ALA A 142 2.06 -5.04 -5.04
N ALA A 143 1.21 -6.02 -5.31
CA ALA A 143 -0.03 -6.25 -4.55
C ALA A 143 0.26 -6.62 -3.08
N GLY A 144 1.30 -7.43 -2.82
CA GLY A 144 1.76 -7.73 -1.46
C GLY A 144 2.25 -6.49 -0.71
N LEU A 145 3.05 -5.63 -1.37
CA LEU A 145 3.49 -4.35 -0.79
C LEU A 145 2.32 -3.42 -0.49
N TRP A 146 1.29 -3.41 -1.35
CA TRP A 146 0.06 -2.67 -1.11
C TRP A 146 -0.66 -3.14 0.17
N MET A 147 -0.79 -4.45 0.36
CA MET A 147 -1.37 -5.02 1.58
C MET A 147 -0.58 -4.60 2.82
N LEU A 148 0.76 -4.65 2.77
CA LEU A 148 1.60 -4.18 3.88
C LEU A 148 1.41 -2.69 4.15
N LEU A 149 1.30 -1.86 3.10
CA LEU A 149 1.03 -0.43 3.25
C LEU A 149 -0.31 -0.21 3.95
N CYS A 150 -1.38 -0.87 3.51
CA CYS A 150 -2.69 -0.79 4.16
C CYS A 150 -2.63 -1.23 5.63
N LEU A 151 -1.88 -2.28 5.95
CA LEU A 151 -1.71 -2.77 7.32
C LEU A 151 -0.98 -1.75 8.20
N VAL A 152 0.16 -1.21 7.75
CA VAL A 152 0.95 -0.22 8.50
C VAL A 152 0.13 1.04 8.79
N TYR A 153 -0.59 1.54 7.78
CA TYR A 153 -1.47 2.70 7.96
C TYR A 153 -2.69 2.38 8.83
N GLY A 154 -3.24 1.17 8.73
CA GLY A 154 -4.32 0.68 9.59
C GLY A 154 -3.91 0.65 11.05
N ILE A 155 -2.75 0.08 11.37
CA ILE A 155 -2.19 0.04 12.73
C ILE A 155 -2.00 1.46 13.25
N ARG A 156 -1.41 2.36 12.45
CA ARG A 156 -1.23 3.77 12.83
C ARG A 156 -2.57 4.43 13.19
N GLU A 157 -3.58 4.27 12.35
CA GLU A 157 -4.92 4.84 12.59
C GLU A 157 -5.55 4.29 13.87
N ILE A 158 -5.44 2.98 14.12
CA ILE A 158 -5.93 2.36 15.35
C ILE A 158 -5.20 2.93 16.58
N LEU A 159 -3.88 3.07 16.54
CA LEU A 159 -3.09 3.65 17.64
C LEU A 159 -3.47 5.11 17.91
N LEU A 160 -3.74 5.91 16.86
CA LEU A 160 -4.20 7.29 17.01
C LEU A 160 -5.58 7.35 17.68
N VAL A 161 -6.51 6.49 17.29
CA VAL A 161 -7.85 6.41 17.91
C VAL A 161 -7.74 5.99 19.38
N LEU A 162 -6.93 4.97 19.70
CA LEU A 162 -6.71 4.52 21.07
C LEU A 162 -6.09 5.63 21.94
N LYS A 163 -5.11 6.38 21.39
CA LYS A 163 -4.51 7.52 22.08
C LYS A 163 -5.53 8.62 22.37
N GLN A 164 -6.39 8.95 21.40
CA GLN A 164 -7.45 9.96 21.58
C GLN A 164 -8.49 9.55 22.63
N ARG A 165 -8.87 8.27 22.68
CA ARG A 165 -9.79 7.74 23.71
C ARG A 165 -9.19 7.85 25.11
N ARG A 166 -7.94 7.42 25.29
CA ARG A 166 -7.23 7.55 26.58
C ARG A 166 -7.13 9.00 27.07
N HIS A 167 -6.86 9.95 26.18
CA HIS A 167 -6.82 11.38 26.56
C HIS A 167 -8.20 11.93 26.95
N ARG A 168 -9.28 11.48 26.31
CA ARG A 168 -10.64 11.85 26.72
C ARG A 168 -10.95 11.32 28.11
N GLU A 169 -10.69 10.03 28.37
CA GLU A 169 -10.92 9.39 29.67
C GLU A 169 -10.12 10.04 30.81
N ALA A 170 -8.83 10.36 30.57
CA ALA A 170 -8.00 11.07 31.54
C ALA A 170 -8.46 12.54 31.76
N GLY A 171 -8.99 13.18 30.72
CA GLY A 171 -9.56 14.53 30.80
C GLY A 171 -10.87 14.58 31.59
N THR A 172 -11.76 13.60 31.42
CA THR A 172 -12.98 13.48 32.22
C THR A 172 -12.69 13.13 33.68
N MET A 173 -11.69 12.29 33.98
CA MET A 173 -11.29 12.03 35.37
C MET A 173 -10.79 13.29 36.09
N LYS A 174 -10.05 14.17 35.43
CA LYS A 174 -9.59 15.43 36.04
C LYS A 174 -10.73 16.40 36.38
N LEU A 175 -11.82 16.40 35.61
CA LEU A 175 -12.99 17.25 35.85
C LEU A 175 -13.84 16.80 37.04
N ILE A 176 -13.74 15.53 37.44
CA ILE A 176 -14.50 14.97 38.56
C ILE A 176 -13.77 15.20 39.91
N VAL A 177 -12.44 15.34 39.89
CA VAL A 177 -11.59 15.36 41.11
C VAL A 177 -11.23 16.77 41.58
N THR A 178 -11.66 17.84 40.92
CA THR A 178 -11.51 19.21 41.46
C THR A 178 -12.64 19.53 42.43
N PRO A 179 -12.43 19.50 43.77
CA PRO A 179 -13.40 20.06 44.71
C PRO A 179 -13.55 21.55 44.42
N ARG A 180 -14.80 22.02 44.33
CA ARG A 180 -15.08 23.46 44.23
C ARG A 180 -14.61 24.12 45.53
N PRO A 181 -13.88 25.26 45.46
CA PRO A 181 -13.57 26.07 46.63
C PRO A 181 -14.83 26.69 47.24
#